data_AF-A0A2W5Z920-F1
#
_entry.id   AF-A0A2W5Z920-F1
#
_cell.length_a   1.000
_cell.length_b   1.000
_cell.length_c   1.000
_cell.angle_alpha   90.00
_cell.angle_beta   90.00
_cell.angle_gamma   90.00
#
_symmetry.space_group_name_H-M   'P 1'
#
loop_
_entity.id
_entity.type
_entity.pdbx_description
1 polymer ?
#
loop_
_entity_poly.entity_id
_entity_poly.type
_entity_poly.pdbx_seq_one_letter_code
_entity_poly.pdbx_strand_id
1 'polypeptide(L)'
;MRHAAHGHPPRWRLWLHLAGDEVSVLIRSQASAERMNIQTKSIPSPCTGICTMDGALGFCLGCGRTGDEIAEWPSAGDVRRSAIWAVLPERIDALGISITRLPWSHGRIAEFVAESLGRKSGTWALGCYGATAEFICRHDEPCDVSVTGETITAISGRGALQLTIGEQVRALRLRADHTRHSNWAIFLVVLKARATLPVATTLTPLGRDKGAIHPECRNDTWFDLGLGRGDLRFCVRAATTELRDKLNQASGLPLSDVLQAAGATIVKHSPARVVESTLGRAEIYTPIPLPGGQSPDGPHTHLLPDHLASGLATPPGIDLPPVYALGATFYHRAASSGDIEPGCAA
;
A
#
# COMPACT_ATOMS: atom_id res chain seq x y z
N MET A 1 55.95 41.14 -6.54
CA MET A 1 56.38 39.85 -5.97
C MET A 1 55.30 39.36 -5.01
N ARG A 2 54.77 38.16 -5.30
CA ARG A 2 54.08 37.18 -4.43
C ARG A 2 52.94 37.66 -3.52
N HIS A 3 51.73 37.27 -3.93
CA HIS A 3 50.51 37.17 -3.12
C HIS A 3 50.70 36.19 -1.93
N ALA A 4 50.16 36.58 -0.77
CA ALA A 4 50.08 35.78 0.43
C ALA A 4 48.90 34.78 0.33
N ALA A 5 49.18 33.52 0.64
CA ALA A 5 48.21 32.44 0.76
C ALA A 5 47.68 32.39 2.21
N HIS A 6 46.37 32.48 2.38
CA HIS A 6 45.67 32.06 3.59
C HIS A 6 44.85 30.81 3.26
N GLY A 7 45.26 29.68 3.85
CA GLY A 7 44.57 28.40 3.71
C GLY A 7 43.26 28.37 4.50
N HIS A 8 42.19 27.95 3.83
CA HIS A 8 40.94 27.52 4.46
C HIS A 8 41.11 26.09 5.02
N PRO A 9 40.56 25.78 6.21
CA PRO A 9 40.45 24.40 6.68
C PRO A 9 39.30 23.66 5.93
N PRO A 10 39.35 22.32 5.83
CA PRO A 10 38.41 21.55 5.03
C PRO A 10 37.01 21.44 5.66
N ARG A 11 35.97 21.53 4.81
CA ARG A 11 34.53 21.59 5.12
C ARG A 11 33.90 20.23 5.47
N TRP A 12 34.42 19.48 6.44
CA TRP A 12 33.79 18.21 6.88
C TRP A 12 33.21 18.23 8.31
N ARG A 13 33.16 19.39 8.99
CA ARG A 13 32.71 19.50 10.40
C ARG A 13 31.31 20.08 10.64
N LEU A 14 30.35 19.91 9.72
CA LEU A 14 28.97 20.41 9.91
C LEU A 14 27.85 19.36 9.70
N TRP A 15 28.10 18.09 10.02
CA TRP A 15 27.11 17.00 9.92
C TRP A 15 27.01 16.18 11.20
N LEU A 16 26.68 16.82 12.33
CA LEU A 16 26.58 16.11 13.62
C LEU A 16 25.36 16.50 14.49
N HIS A 17 24.33 17.14 13.94
CA HIS A 17 23.18 17.62 14.75
C HIS A 17 21.77 17.28 14.22
N LEU A 18 21.57 16.16 13.52
CA LEU A 18 20.22 15.65 13.21
C LEU A 18 20.06 14.12 13.38
N ALA A 19 20.82 13.52 14.30
CA ALA A 19 20.68 12.10 14.67
C ALA A 19 20.02 11.96 16.06
N GLY A 20 18.86 12.60 16.24
CA GLY A 20 18.15 12.61 17.51
C GLY A 20 16.64 12.64 17.31
N ASP A 21 16.07 11.55 16.75
CA ASP A 21 14.69 11.17 17.09
C ASP A 21 14.22 9.77 16.62
N GLU A 22 15.07 8.96 15.97
CA GLU A 22 14.66 7.60 15.56
C GLU A 22 14.67 6.57 16.69
N VAL A 23 15.47 6.78 17.74
CA VAL A 23 15.55 5.86 18.91
C VAL A 23 14.35 6.04 19.85
N SER A 24 13.77 7.25 19.92
CA SER A 24 12.60 7.59 20.73
C SER A 24 11.32 6.89 20.23
N VAL A 25 11.21 6.71 18.91
CA VAL A 25 10.07 6.07 18.24
C VAL A 25 10.07 4.56 18.47
N LEU A 26 11.25 3.94 18.52
CA LEU A 26 11.42 2.51 18.85
C LEU A 26 10.91 2.18 20.27
N ILE A 27 11.16 3.05 21.26
CA ILE A 27 10.76 2.81 22.66
C ILE A 27 9.25 3.02 22.88
N ARG A 28 8.60 3.97 22.19
CA ARG A 28 7.13 4.16 22.29
C ARG A 28 6.32 3.07 21.58
N SER A 29 6.90 2.38 20.60
CA SER A 29 6.23 1.27 19.87
C SER A 29 6.00 0.04 20.75
N GLN A 30 6.92 -0.26 21.67
CA GLN A 30 6.87 -1.46 22.51
C GLN A 30 5.63 -1.49 23.41
N ALA A 31 5.18 -0.35 23.94
CA ALA A 31 3.99 -0.29 24.81
C ALA A 31 2.65 -0.53 24.07
N SER A 32 2.59 -0.25 22.76
CA SER A 32 1.42 -0.59 21.92
C SER A 32 1.49 -2.02 21.40
N ALA A 33 2.68 -2.50 21.06
CA ALA A 33 2.96 -3.89 20.72
C ALA A 33 2.67 -4.85 21.90
N GLU A 34 2.94 -4.45 23.15
CA GLU A 34 2.60 -5.26 24.33
C GLU A 34 1.09 -5.38 24.58
N ARG A 35 0.29 -4.41 24.10
CA ARG A 35 -1.19 -4.50 24.09
C ARG A 35 -1.73 -5.32 22.93
N MET A 36 -0.92 -5.54 21.90
CA MET A 36 -1.27 -6.25 20.66
C MET A 36 -0.30 -7.41 20.49
N ASN A 37 -0.59 -8.56 21.09
CA ASN A 37 0.22 -9.80 21.24
C ASN A 37 0.98 -10.30 19.98
N ILE A 38 1.83 -9.49 19.36
CA ILE A 38 2.54 -9.74 18.11
C ILE A 38 4.02 -9.91 18.46
N GLN A 39 4.48 -11.17 18.40
CA GLN A 39 5.88 -11.51 18.67
C GLN A 39 6.82 -10.78 17.71
N THR A 40 7.66 -9.90 18.23
CA THR A 40 8.73 -9.24 17.47
C THR A 40 10.00 -10.08 17.55
N LYS A 41 10.34 -10.81 16.48
CA LYS A 41 11.64 -11.51 16.39
C LYS A 41 12.33 -11.29 15.04
N SER A 42 13.57 -10.80 15.16
CA SER A 42 14.62 -10.59 14.15
C SER A 42 14.52 -9.37 13.24
N ILE A 43 15.67 -8.71 13.05
CA ILE A 43 15.84 -7.63 12.07
C ILE A 43 15.57 -8.17 10.66
N PRO A 44 14.58 -7.64 9.93
CA PRO A 44 14.21 -8.17 8.63
C PRO A 44 15.31 -8.01 7.59
N SER A 45 15.40 -8.93 6.62
CA SER A 45 16.32 -8.81 5.49
C SER A 45 15.98 -7.60 4.61
N PRO A 46 16.96 -6.83 4.10
CA PRO A 46 16.73 -5.74 3.14
C PRO A 46 16.42 -6.25 1.71
N CYS A 47 16.44 -7.57 1.49
CA CYS A 47 16.23 -8.16 0.18
C CYS A 47 14.86 -7.80 -0.42
N THR A 48 14.88 -7.33 -1.66
CA THR A 48 13.71 -7.05 -2.52
C THR A 48 13.43 -8.18 -3.53
N GLY A 49 14.21 -9.26 -3.47
CA GLY A 49 14.13 -10.41 -4.39
C GLY A 49 14.80 -10.20 -5.74
N ILE A 50 15.37 -9.02 -6.01
CA ILE A 50 16.30 -8.81 -7.13
C ILE A 50 17.66 -9.35 -6.71
N CYS A 51 18.16 -10.35 -7.43
CA CYS A 51 19.45 -11.00 -7.18
C CYS A 51 20.39 -10.76 -8.37
N THR A 52 20.82 -9.52 -8.53
CA THR A 52 21.78 -9.11 -9.55
C THR A 52 22.81 -8.20 -8.93
N MET A 53 24.08 -8.43 -9.22
CA MET A 53 25.19 -7.64 -8.70
C MET A 53 25.62 -6.59 -9.72
N ASP A 54 25.90 -5.38 -9.27
CA ASP A 54 26.61 -4.39 -10.06
C ASP A 54 28.09 -4.78 -10.16
N GLY A 55 28.58 -4.92 -11.40
CA GLY A 55 29.94 -5.38 -11.65
C GLY A 55 31.02 -4.36 -11.31
N ALA A 56 30.69 -3.07 -11.22
CA ALA A 56 31.65 -1.99 -10.95
C ALA A 56 31.75 -1.67 -9.45
N LEU A 57 30.60 -1.57 -8.78
CA LEU A 57 30.47 -1.19 -7.37
C LEU A 57 30.45 -2.41 -6.43
N GLY A 58 30.22 -3.62 -6.94
CA GLY A 58 30.22 -4.85 -6.13
C GLY A 58 29.02 -4.99 -5.21
N PHE A 59 27.93 -4.26 -5.47
CA PHE A 59 26.71 -4.24 -4.65
C PHE A 59 25.51 -4.82 -5.41
N CYS A 60 24.57 -5.42 -4.70
CA CYS A 60 23.33 -5.93 -5.26
C CYS A 60 22.41 -4.79 -5.72
N LEU A 61 21.98 -4.81 -6.99
CA LEU A 61 21.05 -3.86 -7.60
C LEU A 61 19.66 -3.81 -6.92
N GLY A 62 19.34 -4.80 -6.08
CA GLY A 62 18.08 -4.86 -5.36
C GLY A 62 18.10 -4.30 -3.94
N CYS A 63 19.22 -4.45 -3.23
CA CYS A 63 19.28 -4.16 -1.79
C CYS A 63 20.58 -3.50 -1.31
N GLY A 64 21.54 -3.24 -2.20
CA GLY A 64 22.81 -2.58 -1.88
C GLY A 64 23.81 -3.42 -1.06
N ARG A 65 23.49 -4.69 -0.76
CA ARG A 65 24.42 -5.60 -0.04
C ARG A 65 25.51 -6.13 -0.95
N THR A 66 26.67 -6.46 -0.38
CA THR A 66 27.71 -7.24 -1.08
C THR A 66 27.31 -8.72 -1.19
N GLY A 67 28.02 -9.49 -2.03
CA GLY A 67 27.84 -10.95 -2.11
C GLY A 67 28.08 -11.65 -0.77
N ASP A 68 29.12 -11.24 -0.04
CA ASP A 68 29.45 -11.80 1.28
C ASP A 68 28.35 -11.49 2.31
N GLU A 69 27.85 -10.26 2.35
CA GLU A 69 26.74 -9.87 3.24
C GLU A 69 25.43 -10.62 2.90
N ILE A 70 25.23 -11.00 1.64
CA ILE A 70 24.10 -11.83 1.22
C ILE A 70 24.27 -13.26 1.74
N ALA A 71 25.45 -13.86 1.56
CA ALA A 71 25.74 -15.22 2.01
C ALA A 71 25.75 -15.35 3.54
N GLU A 72 26.27 -14.34 4.25
CA GLU A 72 26.37 -14.29 5.72
C GLU A 72 25.00 -14.12 6.39
N TRP A 73 24.01 -13.53 5.70
CA TRP A 73 22.75 -13.07 6.32
C TRP A 73 22.00 -14.12 7.16
N PRO A 74 21.80 -15.37 6.71
CA PRO A 74 21.05 -16.36 7.48
C PRO A 74 21.67 -16.64 8.86
N SER A 75 23.00 -16.59 8.95
CA SER A 75 23.78 -16.82 10.19
C SER A 75 24.13 -15.55 10.96
N ALA A 76 23.98 -14.36 10.36
CA ALA A 76 24.31 -13.09 11.00
C ALA A 76 23.40 -12.83 12.22
N GLY A 77 23.99 -12.45 13.36
CA GLY A 77 23.25 -11.96 14.53
C GLY A 77 22.76 -10.53 14.37
N ASP A 78 21.88 -10.07 15.27
CA ASP A 78 21.22 -8.76 15.16
C ASP A 78 22.20 -7.58 15.11
N VAL A 79 23.31 -7.62 15.86
CA VAL A 79 24.36 -6.58 15.80
C VAL A 79 24.92 -6.43 14.38
N ARG A 80 25.22 -7.54 13.73
CA ARG A 80 25.73 -7.55 12.35
C ARG A 80 24.68 -7.13 11.35
N ARG A 81 23.43 -7.59 11.51
CA ARG A 81 22.30 -7.19 10.65
C ARG A 81 22.04 -5.68 10.74
N SER A 82 22.08 -5.09 11.93
CA SER A 82 22.00 -3.65 12.13
C SER A 82 23.14 -2.90 11.43
N ALA A 83 24.37 -3.39 11.57
CA ALA A 83 25.53 -2.79 10.92
C ALA A 83 25.41 -2.81 9.39
N ILE A 84 24.90 -3.90 8.81
CA ILE A 84 24.62 -3.98 7.37
C ILE A 84 23.55 -2.95 6.99
N TRP A 85 22.41 -2.91 7.70
CA TRP A 85 21.34 -1.94 7.42
C TRP A 85 21.81 -0.48 7.45
N ALA A 86 22.70 -0.13 8.40
CA ALA A 86 23.20 1.22 8.57
C ALA A 86 23.99 1.75 7.35
N VAL A 87 24.65 0.87 6.59
CA VAL A 87 25.46 1.26 5.42
C VAL A 87 24.69 1.20 4.09
N LEU A 88 23.49 0.62 4.06
CA LEU A 88 22.72 0.48 2.81
C LEU A 88 22.26 1.81 2.21
N PRO A 89 21.82 2.83 2.96
CA PRO A 89 21.34 4.07 2.36
C PRO A 89 22.32 4.68 1.35
N GLU A 90 23.60 4.82 1.73
CA GLU A 90 24.64 5.36 0.86
C GLU A 90 24.88 4.50 -0.40
N ARG A 91 24.83 3.18 -0.25
CA ARG A 91 25.01 2.25 -1.40
C ARG A 91 23.80 2.25 -2.32
N ILE A 92 22.59 2.34 -1.76
CA ILE A 92 21.32 2.47 -2.49
C ILE A 92 21.31 3.78 -3.28
N ASP A 93 21.82 4.87 -2.69
CA ASP A 93 22.04 6.15 -3.39
C ASP A 93 23.02 6.02 -4.55
N ALA A 94 24.18 5.43 -4.31
CA ALA A 94 25.19 5.23 -5.35
C ALA A 94 24.68 4.38 -6.53
N LEU A 95 23.77 3.44 -6.27
CA LEU A 95 23.15 2.57 -7.28
C LEU A 95 21.90 3.18 -7.93
N GLY A 96 21.37 4.29 -7.42
CA GLY A 96 20.09 4.84 -7.89
C GLY A 96 18.90 3.92 -7.67
N ILE A 97 18.91 3.07 -6.63
CA ILE A 97 17.80 2.16 -6.35
C ILE A 97 16.58 2.97 -5.90
N SER A 98 15.50 2.93 -6.69
CA SER A 98 14.28 3.71 -6.45
C SER A 98 13.35 3.07 -5.42
N ILE A 99 13.30 1.74 -5.30
CA ILE A 99 12.41 1.05 -4.37
C ILE A 99 13.20 0.19 -3.39
N THR A 100 12.97 0.42 -2.10
CA THR A 100 13.68 -0.25 -1.01
C THR A 100 12.71 -0.90 -0.05
N ARG A 101 13.08 -2.07 0.48
CA ARG A 101 12.36 -2.67 1.60
C ARG A 101 12.57 -1.83 2.87
N LEU A 102 11.51 -1.62 3.63
CA LEU A 102 11.59 -1.05 4.97
C LEU A 102 12.06 -2.11 5.97
N PRO A 103 12.86 -1.74 6.99
CA PRO A 103 13.31 -2.65 8.04
C PRO A 103 12.19 -2.98 9.05
N TRP A 104 10.96 -3.17 8.56
CA TRP A 104 9.77 -3.40 9.37
C TRP A 104 9.50 -4.90 9.51
N SER A 105 9.34 -5.36 10.76
CA SER A 105 8.75 -6.66 11.06
C SER A 105 7.27 -6.66 10.66
N HIS A 106 6.66 -7.85 10.52
CA HIS A 106 5.22 -7.95 10.28
C HIS A 106 4.42 -7.25 11.39
N GLY A 107 4.87 -7.32 12.66
CA GLY A 107 4.28 -6.57 13.76
C GLY A 107 4.34 -5.06 13.56
N ARG A 108 5.49 -4.51 13.14
CA ARG A 108 5.58 -3.07 12.85
C ARG A 108 4.70 -2.65 11.67
N ILE A 109 4.54 -3.51 10.66
CA ILE A 109 3.59 -3.28 9.56
C ILE A 109 2.15 -3.23 10.10
N ALA A 110 1.75 -4.19 10.94
CA ALA A 110 0.42 -4.26 11.53
C ALA A 110 0.11 -3.03 12.40
N GLU A 111 1.07 -2.63 13.26
CA GLU A 111 0.99 -1.40 14.05
C GLU A 111 0.82 -0.18 13.14
N PHE A 112 1.63 -0.05 12.10
CA PHE A 112 1.53 1.06 11.15
C PHE A 112 0.15 1.12 10.48
N VAL A 113 -0.41 -0.01 10.07
CA VAL A 113 -1.76 -0.09 9.49
C VAL A 113 -2.80 0.40 10.51
N ALA A 114 -2.77 -0.12 11.74
CA ALA A 114 -3.71 0.27 12.79
C ALA A 114 -3.58 1.75 13.19
N GLU A 115 -2.35 2.23 13.38
CA GLU A 115 -2.06 3.64 13.72
C GLU A 115 -2.50 4.58 12.60
N SER A 116 -2.19 4.26 11.34
CA SER A 116 -2.52 5.13 10.21
C SER A 116 -4.03 5.24 9.97
N LEU A 117 -4.77 4.14 10.17
CA LEU A 117 -6.23 4.10 10.11
C LEU A 117 -6.85 4.84 11.31
N GLY A 118 -6.39 4.57 12.53
CA GLY A 118 -6.92 5.21 13.75
C GLY A 118 -6.68 6.73 13.76
N ARG A 119 -5.53 7.18 13.25
CA ARG A 119 -5.21 8.61 13.08
C ARG A 119 -5.79 9.22 11.81
N LYS A 120 -6.34 8.41 10.89
CA LYS A 120 -6.90 8.85 9.60
C LYS A 120 -5.90 9.70 8.80
N SER A 121 -4.64 9.26 8.83
CA SER A 121 -3.47 10.05 8.41
C SER A 121 -3.13 9.97 6.92
N GLY A 122 -3.92 9.24 6.14
CA GLY A 122 -3.64 9.01 4.73
C GLY A 122 -4.74 8.23 4.01
N THR A 123 -4.44 7.84 2.78
CA THR A 123 -5.28 7.00 1.93
C THR A 123 -4.73 5.58 1.93
N TRP A 124 -5.56 4.60 2.25
CA TRP A 124 -5.28 3.20 1.97
C TRP A 124 -5.91 2.81 0.64
N ALA A 125 -5.14 2.21 -0.26
CA ALA A 125 -5.61 1.78 -1.57
C ALA A 125 -5.40 0.28 -1.78
N LEU A 126 -6.43 -0.42 -2.24
CA LEU A 126 -6.38 -1.83 -2.67
C LEU A 126 -6.73 -1.85 -4.15
N GLY A 127 -5.82 -2.32 -4.99
CA GLY A 127 -5.98 -2.16 -6.43
C GLY A 127 -4.74 -2.45 -7.24
N CYS A 128 -4.93 -2.34 -8.56
CA CYS A 128 -3.88 -2.18 -9.54
C CYS A 128 -4.07 -0.86 -10.29
N TYR A 129 -3.14 -0.53 -11.19
CA TYR A 129 -3.32 0.63 -12.05
C TYR A 129 -4.55 0.45 -12.93
N GLY A 130 -5.46 1.43 -12.88
CA GLY A 130 -6.74 1.40 -13.58
C GLY A 130 -7.89 0.69 -12.86
N ALA A 131 -7.66 0.00 -11.73
CA ALA A 131 -8.74 -0.58 -10.93
C ALA A 131 -8.37 -0.58 -9.45
N THR A 132 -8.94 0.34 -8.67
CA THR A 132 -8.60 0.50 -7.24
C THR A 132 -9.79 0.91 -6.39
N ALA A 133 -9.80 0.49 -5.14
CA ALA A 133 -10.57 1.08 -4.07
C ALA A 133 -9.63 1.91 -3.19
N GLU A 134 -10.00 3.16 -2.96
CA GLU A 134 -9.37 4.04 -1.99
C GLU A 134 -10.26 4.14 -0.75
N PHE A 135 -9.68 3.85 0.41
CA PHE A 135 -10.28 4.02 1.71
C PHE A 135 -9.66 5.23 2.39
N ILE A 136 -10.48 6.26 2.59
CA ILE A 136 -10.11 7.53 3.19
C ILE A 136 -11.17 7.88 4.22
N CYS A 137 -10.75 8.10 5.46
CA CYS A 137 -11.64 8.60 6.50
C CYS A 137 -11.33 10.07 6.80
N ARG A 138 -12.35 10.93 6.80
CA ARG A 138 -12.24 12.31 7.28
C ARG A 138 -12.05 12.33 8.79
N HIS A 139 -11.36 13.36 9.27
CA HIS A 139 -11.05 13.49 10.70
C HIS A 139 -12.33 13.59 11.57
N ASP A 140 -13.38 14.20 11.04
CA ASP A 140 -14.67 14.42 11.69
C ASP A 140 -15.64 13.24 11.60
N GLU A 141 -15.41 12.24 10.74
CA GLU A 141 -16.34 11.10 10.60
C GLU A 141 -15.97 9.93 11.52
N PRO A 142 -16.93 9.21 12.12
CA PRO A 142 -16.63 7.99 12.89
C PRO A 142 -15.89 6.95 12.04
N CYS A 143 -14.84 6.35 12.61
CA CYS A 143 -14.12 5.23 12.00
C CYS A 143 -13.67 4.28 13.11
N ASP A 144 -14.34 3.14 13.21
CA ASP A 144 -14.03 2.13 14.20
C ASP A 144 -12.88 1.26 13.68
N VAL A 145 -11.76 1.26 14.41
CA VAL A 145 -10.59 0.44 14.09
C VAL A 145 -10.43 -0.64 15.15
N SER A 146 -10.34 -1.89 14.70
CA SER A 146 -10.17 -3.06 15.55
C SER A 146 -9.04 -3.94 15.01
N VAL A 147 -8.36 -4.62 15.92
CA VAL A 147 -7.32 -5.60 15.58
C VAL A 147 -7.67 -6.92 16.25
N THR A 148 -7.63 -8.01 15.49
CA THR A 148 -7.86 -9.38 15.97
C THR A 148 -6.83 -10.30 15.33
N GLY A 149 -5.86 -10.77 16.12
CA GLY A 149 -4.70 -11.49 15.60
C GLY A 149 -3.91 -10.63 14.60
N GLU A 150 -3.71 -11.15 13.40
CA GLU A 150 -3.01 -10.45 12.30
C GLU A 150 -3.96 -9.57 11.46
N THR A 151 -5.25 -9.54 11.77
CA THR A 151 -6.26 -8.84 10.97
C THR A 151 -6.61 -7.49 11.59
N ILE A 152 -6.47 -6.43 10.80
CA ILE A 152 -6.86 -5.05 11.12
C ILE A 152 -8.10 -4.72 10.31
N THR A 153 -9.16 -4.26 10.96
CA THR A 153 -10.41 -3.85 10.32
C THR A 153 -10.74 -2.40 10.70
N ALA A 154 -11.00 -1.57 9.69
CA ALA A 154 -11.53 -0.22 9.83
C ALA A 154 -12.92 -0.13 9.20
N ILE A 155 -13.88 0.43 9.92
CA ILE A 155 -15.27 0.58 9.48
C ILE A 155 -15.70 2.04 9.65
N SER A 156 -16.22 2.63 8.58
CA SER A 156 -16.84 3.96 8.58
C SER A 156 -18.26 3.87 8.00
N GLY A 157 -19.04 4.95 8.11
CA GLY A 157 -20.36 4.99 7.47
C GLY A 157 -20.31 4.94 5.94
N ARG A 158 -19.15 5.17 5.31
CA ARG A 158 -18.99 5.31 3.85
C ARG A 158 -18.16 4.21 3.20
N GLY A 159 -17.59 3.32 4.00
CA GLY A 159 -16.82 2.18 3.54
C GLY A 159 -16.17 1.42 4.69
N ALA A 160 -15.54 0.31 4.35
CA ALA A 160 -14.75 -0.49 5.28
C ALA A 160 -13.47 -1.01 4.61
N LEU A 161 -12.45 -1.29 5.41
CA LEU A 161 -11.20 -1.88 5.00
C LEU A 161 -10.80 -2.97 5.99
N GLN A 162 -10.40 -4.13 5.47
CA GLN A 162 -9.81 -5.19 6.26
C GLN A 162 -8.49 -5.65 5.62
N LEU A 163 -7.43 -5.72 6.41
CA LEU A 163 -6.10 -6.18 5.99
C LEU A 163 -5.57 -7.24 6.96
N THR A 164 -5.00 -8.31 6.45
CA THR A 164 -4.30 -9.35 7.22
C THR A 164 -2.80 -9.24 6.99
N ILE A 165 -2.06 -8.98 8.07
CA ILE A 165 -0.62 -8.72 8.06
C ILE A 165 0.14 -9.87 8.72
N GLY A 166 0.41 -10.92 7.93
CA GLY A 166 1.22 -12.05 8.36
C GLY A 166 2.72 -11.90 8.11
N GLU A 167 3.51 -12.90 8.53
CA GLU A 167 4.98 -12.93 8.39
C GLU A 167 5.48 -12.82 6.94
N GLN A 168 4.64 -13.12 5.96
CA GLN A 168 4.94 -13.04 4.52
C GLN A 168 4.88 -11.61 3.97
N VAL A 169 4.25 -10.67 4.69
CA VAL A 169 4.05 -9.31 4.22
C VAL A 169 5.35 -8.51 4.32
N ARG A 170 5.62 -7.72 3.29
CA ARG A 170 6.80 -6.85 3.19
C ARG A 170 6.32 -5.44 2.92
N ALA A 171 6.94 -4.46 3.58
CA ALA A 171 6.71 -3.06 3.28
C ALA A 171 7.85 -2.54 2.41
N LEU A 172 7.52 -1.97 1.26
CA LEU A 172 8.45 -1.28 0.36
C LEU A 172 8.15 0.21 0.35
N ARG A 173 9.16 1.03 0.09
CA ARG A 173 9.03 2.48 -0.08
C ARG A 173 9.68 2.90 -1.38
N LEU A 174 9.00 3.77 -2.13
CA LEU A 174 9.60 4.51 -3.24
C LEU A 174 10.43 5.67 -2.66
N ARG A 175 11.69 5.75 -3.05
CA ARG A 175 12.56 6.87 -2.72
C ARG A 175 12.16 8.03 -3.63
N ALA A 176 11.76 9.14 -3.02
CA ALA A 176 11.47 10.36 -3.76
C ALA A 176 12.77 10.82 -4.44
N ASP A 177 12.76 10.93 -5.76
CA ASP A 177 13.70 11.80 -6.43
C ASP A 177 13.40 13.26 -6.04
N HIS A 178 14.38 14.15 -6.16
CA HIS A 178 14.27 15.55 -5.81
C HIS A 178 13.35 16.36 -6.76
N THR A 179 12.24 15.82 -7.28
CA THR A 179 11.29 16.60 -8.09
C THR A 179 9.81 16.34 -7.78
N ARG A 180 9.24 17.39 -7.15
CA ARG A 180 7.85 17.89 -7.20
C ARG A 180 6.73 16.92 -6.81
N HIS A 181 6.39 17.04 -5.52
CA HIS A 181 5.13 16.69 -4.84
C HIS A 181 5.16 15.41 -3.97
N SER A 182 5.92 15.50 -2.86
CA SER A 182 5.50 15.26 -1.46
C SER A 182 4.60 14.08 -1.04
N ASN A 183 4.33 13.07 -1.87
CA ASN A 183 3.58 11.89 -1.44
C ASN A 183 4.45 10.64 -1.50
N TRP A 184 5.21 10.39 -0.43
CA TRP A 184 5.84 9.10 -0.23
C TRP A 184 4.75 8.04 0.01
N ALA A 185 4.88 6.90 -0.68
CA ALA A 185 3.97 5.77 -0.57
C ALA A 185 4.66 4.57 0.08
N ILE A 186 3.90 3.79 0.85
CA ILE A 186 4.31 2.48 1.34
C ILE A 186 3.51 1.42 0.60
N PHE A 187 4.21 0.48 -0.02
CA PHE A 187 3.61 -0.67 -0.70
C PHE A 187 3.71 -1.88 0.21
N LEU A 188 2.58 -2.46 0.56
CA LEU A 188 2.50 -3.74 1.23
C LEU A 188 2.40 -4.83 0.16
N VAL A 189 3.39 -5.71 0.15
CA VAL A 189 3.55 -6.72 -0.90
C VAL A 189 3.75 -8.11 -0.30
N VAL A 190 3.42 -9.12 -1.10
CA VAL A 190 3.74 -10.54 -0.83
C VAL A 190 4.47 -11.12 -2.05
N LEU A 191 5.15 -12.25 -1.89
CA LEU A 191 5.69 -12.97 -3.05
C LEU A 191 4.54 -13.40 -3.98
N LYS A 192 4.72 -13.26 -5.31
CA LYS A 192 3.69 -13.66 -6.30
C LYS A 192 3.23 -15.10 -6.14
N ALA A 193 4.12 -16.01 -5.75
CA ALA A 193 3.76 -17.40 -5.47
C ALA A 193 2.76 -17.60 -4.31
N ARG A 194 2.52 -16.55 -3.51
CA ARG A 194 1.52 -16.53 -2.43
C ARG A 194 0.25 -15.77 -2.81
N ALA A 195 0.20 -15.15 -3.99
CA ALA A 195 -0.99 -14.50 -4.51
C ALA A 195 -1.92 -15.57 -5.10
N THR A 196 -3.01 -15.91 -4.39
CA THR A 196 -3.91 -17.00 -4.76
C THR A 196 -5.36 -16.54 -4.91
N LEU A 197 -5.59 -15.30 -5.37
CA LEU A 197 -6.94 -14.83 -5.64
C LEU A 197 -7.56 -15.59 -6.82
N PRO A 198 -8.84 -16.01 -6.74
CA PRO A 198 -9.53 -16.59 -7.88
C PRO A 198 -9.61 -15.60 -9.05
N VAL A 199 -9.36 -16.08 -10.27
CA VAL A 199 -9.35 -15.25 -11.47
C VAL A 199 -10.59 -15.53 -12.31
N ALA A 200 -11.34 -14.48 -12.61
CA ALA A 200 -12.38 -14.48 -13.63
C ALA A 200 -12.01 -13.49 -14.75
N THR A 201 -12.32 -13.84 -16.00
CA THR A 201 -12.11 -12.97 -17.18
C THR A 201 -13.41 -12.42 -17.76
N THR A 202 -14.54 -12.75 -17.13
CA THR A 202 -15.90 -12.35 -17.50
C THR A 202 -16.70 -12.07 -16.26
N LEU A 203 -17.80 -11.32 -16.38
CA LEU A 203 -18.72 -11.09 -15.27
C LEU A 203 -19.20 -12.43 -14.70
N THR A 204 -18.89 -12.68 -13.44
CA THR A 204 -19.09 -13.99 -12.81
C THR A 204 -19.91 -13.83 -11.53
N PRO A 205 -21.11 -14.43 -11.44
CA PRO A 205 -21.87 -14.48 -10.21
C PRO A 205 -21.11 -15.26 -9.14
N LEU A 206 -20.98 -14.71 -7.93
CA LEU A 206 -20.26 -15.33 -6.81
C LEU A 206 -21.18 -15.90 -5.72
N GLY A 207 -22.50 -15.86 -5.93
CA GLY A 207 -23.48 -16.22 -4.92
C GLY A 207 -23.60 -15.14 -3.85
N ARG A 208 -23.63 -15.51 -2.57
CA ARG A 208 -23.73 -14.58 -1.43
C ARG A 208 -22.36 -14.14 -0.95
N ASP A 209 -22.25 -12.87 -0.55
CA ASP A 209 -21.01 -12.27 -0.06
C ASP A 209 -20.73 -12.59 1.42
N LYS A 210 -20.49 -13.87 1.73
CA LYS A 210 -20.25 -14.34 3.10
C LYS A 210 -19.08 -13.64 3.79
N GLY A 211 -18.13 -13.11 3.01
CA GLY A 211 -16.94 -12.40 3.48
C GLY A 211 -17.17 -10.92 3.79
N ALA A 212 -18.40 -10.40 3.65
CA ALA A 212 -18.68 -9.00 3.92
C ALA A 212 -18.27 -8.59 5.34
N ILE A 213 -17.54 -7.47 5.42
CA ILE A 213 -17.08 -6.86 6.67
C ILE A 213 -18.29 -6.47 7.51
N HIS A 214 -19.26 -5.79 6.89
CA HIS A 214 -20.56 -5.51 7.47
C HIS A 214 -21.45 -6.77 7.46
N PRO A 215 -21.88 -7.29 8.63
CA PRO A 215 -22.69 -8.51 8.71
C PRO A 215 -23.99 -8.44 7.91
N GLU A 216 -24.62 -7.26 7.82
CA GLU A 216 -25.85 -7.01 7.06
C GLU A 216 -25.69 -7.27 5.56
N CYS A 217 -24.49 -7.05 5.01
CA CYS A 217 -24.19 -7.29 3.60
C CYS A 217 -23.90 -8.76 3.28
N ARG A 218 -23.78 -9.65 4.27
CA ARG A 218 -23.35 -11.05 4.04
C ARG A 218 -24.32 -11.89 3.21
N ASN A 219 -25.57 -11.43 3.11
CA ASN A 219 -26.60 -12.08 2.32
C ASN A 219 -26.75 -11.47 0.91
N ASP A 220 -26.07 -10.36 0.62
CA ASP A 220 -26.14 -9.73 -0.69
C ASP A 220 -25.52 -10.65 -1.75
N THR A 221 -26.18 -10.68 -2.92
CA THR A 221 -25.59 -11.32 -4.10
C THR A 221 -24.55 -10.38 -4.68
N TRP A 222 -23.43 -10.92 -5.14
CA TRP A 222 -22.33 -10.14 -5.69
C TRP A 222 -21.70 -10.83 -6.89
N PHE A 223 -21.03 -10.02 -7.71
CA PHE A 223 -20.50 -10.40 -9.00
C PHE A 223 -19.06 -9.92 -9.12
N ASP A 224 -18.16 -10.79 -9.56
CA ASP A 224 -16.82 -10.44 -10.01
C ASP A 224 -16.92 -9.81 -11.40
N LEU A 225 -16.38 -8.61 -11.59
CA LEU A 225 -16.41 -7.92 -12.89
C LEU A 225 -15.51 -8.57 -13.95
N GLY A 226 -14.68 -9.55 -13.57
CA GLY A 226 -13.94 -10.37 -14.51
C GLY A 226 -12.71 -9.68 -15.08
N LEU A 227 -11.93 -8.98 -14.24
CA LEU A 227 -10.79 -8.19 -14.70
C LEU A 227 -9.58 -9.03 -15.17
N GLY A 228 -9.61 -10.35 -15.02
CA GLY A 228 -8.51 -11.23 -15.44
C GLY A 228 -7.23 -11.08 -14.62
N ARG A 229 -7.34 -10.63 -13.37
CA ARG A 229 -6.20 -10.34 -12.48
C ARG A 229 -6.06 -11.41 -11.39
N GLY A 230 -4.82 -11.87 -11.15
CA GLY A 230 -4.49 -12.82 -10.07
C GLY A 230 -4.07 -12.18 -8.75
N ASP A 231 -3.93 -10.85 -8.75
CA ASP A 231 -3.53 -10.02 -7.60
C ASP A 231 -4.66 -9.08 -7.14
N LEU A 232 -5.78 -9.05 -7.87
CA LEU A 232 -6.91 -8.17 -7.64
C LEU A 232 -8.21 -8.85 -8.07
N ARG A 233 -9.27 -8.70 -7.28
CA ARG A 233 -10.65 -8.96 -7.68
C ARG A 233 -11.48 -7.72 -7.43
N PHE A 234 -12.29 -7.33 -8.41
CA PHE A 234 -13.17 -6.17 -8.33
C PHE A 234 -14.61 -6.64 -8.52
N CYS A 235 -15.42 -6.46 -7.48
CA CYS A 235 -16.78 -6.93 -7.42
C CYS A 235 -17.79 -5.80 -7.20
N VAL A 236 -19.05 -6.08 -7.54
CA VAL A 236 -20.21 -5.23 -7.19
C VAL A 236 -21.28 -6.05 -6.49
N ARG A 237 -21.89 -5.49 -5.43
CA ARG A 237 -23.05 -6.09 -4.76
C ARG A 237 -24.35 -5.68 -5.43
N ALA A 238 -25.20 -6.64 -5.78
CA ALA A 238 -26.50 -6.41 -6.37
C ALA A 238 -27.62 -6.58 -5.34
N ALA A 239 -27.79 -5.58 -4.46
CA ALA A 239 -28.83 -5.58 -3.44
C ALA A 239 -30.24 -5.40 -4.04
N THR A 240 -30.37 -4.62 -5.12
CA THR A 240 -31.66 -4.40 -5.81
C THR A 240 -31.94 -5.47 -6.87
N THR A 241 -33.22 -5.81 -7.05
CA THR A 241 -33.65 -6.80 -8.06
C THR A 241 -33.31 -6.33 -9.48
N GLU A 242 -33.56 -5.06 -9.80
CA GLU A 242 -33.25 -4.48 -11.13
C GLU A 242 -31.76 -4.65 -11.48
N LEU A 243 -30.85 -4.28 -10.57
CA LEU A 243 -29.42 -4.43 -10.81
C LEU A 243 -29.01 -5.90 -10.91
N ARG A 244 -29.55 -6.77 -10.05
CA ARG A 244 -29.26 -8.19 -10.03
C ARG A 244 -29.66 -8.88 -11.34
N ASP A 245 -30.86 -8.61 -11.82
CA ASP A 245 -31.35 -9.18 -13.07
C ASP A 245 -30.50 -8.70 -14.25
N LYS A 246 -30.11 -7.43 -14.25
CA LYS A 246 -29.25 -6.86 -15.29
C LYS A 246 -27.85 -7.50 -15.31
N LEU A 247 -27.25 -7.72 -14.14
CA LEU A 247 -25.94 -8.37 -14.03
C LEU A 247 -26.02 -9.88 -14.34
N ASN A 248 -27.12 -10.54 -14.00
CA ASN A 248 -27.35 -11.93 -14.41
C ASN A 248 -27.44 -12.07 -15.93
N GLN A 249 -28.16 -11.17 -16.61
CA GLN A 249 -28.25 -11.14 -18.07
C GLN A 249 -26.91 -10.88 -18.75
N ALA A 250 -26.04 -10.07 -18.12
CA ALA A 250 -24.69 -9.77 -18.60
C ALA A 250 -23.63 -10.78 -18.16
N SER A 251 -24.00 -11.82 -17.40
CA SER A 251 -23.03 -12.79 -16.88
C SER A 251 -22.37 -13.58 -18.02
N GLY A 252 -21.06 -13.81 -17.91
CA GLY A 252 -20.25 -14.39 -18.97
C GLY A 252 -19.74 -13.39 -20.02
N LEU A 253 -20.15 -12.13 -19.98
CA LEU A 253 -19.60 -11.09 -20.84
C LEU A 253 -18.26 -10.54 -20.32
N PRO A 254 -17.33 -10.12 -21.20
CA PRO A 254 -16.13 -9.39 -20.79
C PRO A 254 -16.48 -8.00 -20.27
N LEU A 255 -15.55 -7.37 -19.54
CA LEU A 255 -15.78 -6.09 -18.85
C LEU A 255 -16.35 -5.00 -19.78
N SER A 256 -15.82 -4.85 -21.00
CA SER A 256 -16.29 -3.83 -21.96
C SER A 256 -17.79 -3.93 -22.23
N ASP A 257 -18.25 -5.16 -22.44
CA ASP A 257 -19.62 -5.46 -22.85
C ASP A 257 -20.55 -5.36 -21.63
N VAL A 258 -20.05 -5.68 -20.44
CA VAL A 258 -20.75 -5.44 -19.17
C VAL A 258 -20.96 -3.96 -18.94
N LEU A 259 -19.93 -3.12 -19.16
CA LEU A 259 -20.04 -1.67 -19.02
C LEU A 259 -21.02 -1.09 -20.04
N GLN A 260 -21.04 -1.60 -21.27
CA GLN A 260 -22.03 -1.23 -22.28
C GLN A 260 -23.45 -1.66 -21.90
N ALA A 261 -23.63 -2.90 -21.45
CA ALA A 261 -24.94 -3.48 -21.19
C ALA A 261 -25.56 -3.00 -19.87
N ALA A 262 -24.77 -2.89 -18.80
CA ALA A 262 -25.22 -2.68 -17.43
C ALA A 262 -24.62 -1.44 -16.75
N GLY A 263 -23.67 -0.74 -17.37
CA GLY A 263 -22.96 0.39 -16.75
C GLY A 263 -23.88 1.50 -16.24
N ALA A 264 -24.87 1.90 -17.04
CA ALA A 264 -25.85 2.90 -16.62
C ALA A 264 -26.67 2.45 -15.40
N THR A 265 -27.04 1.16 -15.34
CA THR A 265 -27.75 0.57 -14.19
C THR A 265 -26.85 0.51 -12.95
N ILE A 266 -25.56 0.17 -13.12
CA ILE A 266 -24.57 0.19 -12.03
C ILE A 266 -24.44 1.61 -11.48
N VAL A 267 -24.26 2.63 -12.31
CA VAL A 267 -24.15 4.03 -11.87
C VAL A 267 -25.43 4.48 -11.17
N LYS A 268 -26.61 4.22 -11.77
CA LYS A 268 -27.93 4.56 -11.20
C LYS A 268 -28.12 4.01 -9.79
N HIS A 269 -27.79 2.73 -9.58
CA HIS A 269 -27.97 2.07 -8.28
C HIS A 269 -26.82 2.31 -7.31
N SER A 270 -25.66 2.76 -7.81
CA SER A 270 -24.45 2.99 -7.02
C SER A 270 -24.19 1.87 -5.99
N PRO A 271 -24.13 0.60 -6.44
CA PRO A 271 -23.97 -0.52 -5.52
C PRO A 271 -22.68 -0.40 -4.72
N ALA A 272 -22.62 -1.13 -3.60
CA ALA A 272 -21.36 -1.32 -2.92
C ALA A 272 -20.34 -1.96 -3.88
N ARG A 273 -19.17 -1.34 -4.02
CA ARG A 273 -18.04 -1.93 -4.74
C ARG A 273 -17.14 -2.60 -3.71
N VAL A 274 -16.71 -3.82 -4.03
CA VAL A 274 -15.83 -4.60 -3.16
C VAL A 274 -14.58 -4.91 -3.94
N VAL A 275 -13.42 -4.54 -3.40
CA VAL A 275 -12.13 -4.81 -4.02
C VAL A 275 -11.31 -5.69 -3.09
N GLU A 276 -10.93 -6.87 -3.58
CA GLU A 276 -10.12 -7.84 -2.85
C GLU A 276 -8.70 -7.87 -3.42
N SER A 277 -7.71 -7.91 -2.55
CA SER A 277 -6.31 -8.09 -2.87
C SER A 277 -5.75 -9.31 -2.13
N THR A 278 -4.47 -9.62 -2.34
CA THR A 278 -3.79 -10.70 -1.62
C THR A 278 -3.68 -10.47 -0.10
N LEU A 279 -3.96 -9.26 0.39
CA LEU A 279 -3.86 -8.91 1.80
C LEU A 279 -5.21 -8.67 2.46
N GLY A 280 -6.30 -8.60 1.70
CA GLY A 280 -7.60 -8.35 2.29
C GLY A 280 -8.55 -7.69 1.31
N ARG A 281 -9.35 -6.76 1.83
CA ARG A 281 -10.59 -6.35 1.19
C ARG A 281 -10.99 -4.93 1.57
N ALA A 282 -11.43 -4.16 0.60
CA ALA A 282 -12.04 -2.84 0.77
C ALA A 282 -13.49 -2.88 0.26
N GLU A 283 -14.40 -2.26 1.00
CA GLU A 283 -15.82 -2.14 0.67
C GLU A 283 -16.19 -0.67 0.63
N ILE A 284 -16.76 -0.23 -0.49
CA ILE A 284 -17.00 1.18 -0.75
C ILE A 284 -18.48 1.41 -0.98
N TYR A 285 -19.07 2.31 -0.18
CA TYR A 285 -20.51 2.58 -0.16
C TYR A 285 -20.88 3.97 -0.69
N THR A 286 -19.88 4.83 -0.90
CA THR A 286 -20.11 6.16 -1.49
C THR A 286 -20.74 6.07 -2.87
N PRO A 287 -21.67 6.96 -3.24
CA PRO A 287 -22.27 6.93 -4.58
C PRO A 287 -21.22 7.01 -5.70
N ILE A 288 -21.50 6.36 -6.83
CA ILE A 288 -20.67 6.48 -8.03
C ILE A 288 -20.99 7.84 -8.67
N PRO A 289 -20.00 8.72 -8.89
CA PRO A 289 -20.23 9.98 -9.60
C PRO A 289 -20.80 9.74 -11.00
N LEU A 290 -21.57 10.71 -11.50
CA LEU A 290 -21.96 10.71 -12.91
C LEU A 290 -20.72 10.81 -13.82
N PRO A 291 -20.81 10.33 -15.08
CA PRO A 291 -19.72 10.46 -16.04
C PRO A 291 -19.22 11.92 -16.15
N GLY A 292 -17.91 12.12 -16.02
CA GLY A 292 -17.27 13.45 -16.00
C GLY A 292 -17.31 14.16 -14.63
N GLY A 293 -17.92 13.56 -13.60
CA GLY A 293 -17.89 14.04 -12.22
C GLY A 293 -16.52 13.87 -11.56
N GLN A 294 -16.30 14.60 -10.48
CA GLN A 294 -15.08 14.48 -9.66
C GLN A 294 -15.17 13.26 -8.72
N SER A 295 -14.01 12.76 -8.29
CA SER A 295 -13.94 11.78 -7.21
C SER A 295 -14.68 12.30 -5.99
N PRO A 296 -15.56 11.49 -5.38
CA PRO A 296 -16.24 11.91 -4.18
C PRO A 296 -15.23 12.00 -3.05
N ASP A 297 -15.50 12.88 -2.10
CA ASP A 297 -14.73 12.88 -0.86
C ASP A 297 -15.03 11.60 -0.06
N GLY A 298 -14.01 11.04 0.61
CA GLY A 298 -14.07 9.79 1.34
C GLY A 298 -13.73 8.55 0.51
N PRO A 299 -14.11 7.36 1.00
CA PRO A 299 -13.78 6.11 0.32
C PRO A 299 -14.41 6.08 -1.07
N HIS A 300 -13.68 5.68 -2.11
CA HIS A 300 -14.20 5.64 -3.48
C HIS A 300 -13.47 4.58 -4.31
N THR A 301 -13.94 4.37 -5.54
CA THR A 301 -13.31 3.41 -6.45
C THR A 301 -13.04 4.05 -7.80
N HIS A 302 -11.95 3.64 -8.44
CA HIS A 302 -11.64 3.92 -9.83
C HIS A 302 -11.68 2.64 -10.63
N LEU A 303 -12.33 2.67 -11.78
CA LEU A 303 -12.30 1.61 -12.78
C LEU A 303 -12.15 2.27 -14.15
N LEU A 304 -10.94 2.23 -14.69
CA LEU A 304 -10.50 2.91 -15.90
C LEU A 304 -9.96 1.84 -16.86
N PRO A 305 -10.80 1.30 -17.77
CA PRO A 305 -10.41 0.20 -18.66
C PRO A 305 -9.14 0.45 -19.47
N ASP A 306 -8.93 1.69 -19.94
CA ASP A 306 -7.74 2.06 -20.72
C ASP A 306 -6.45 1.94 -19.90
N HIS A 307 -6.47 2.34 -18.63
CA HIS A 307 -5.34 2.15 -17.72
C HIS A 307 -5.17 0.68 -17.33
N LEU A 308 -6.29 -0.03 -17.11
CA LEU A 308 -6.28 -1.45 -16.75
C LEU A 308 -5.64 -2.31 -17.86
N ALA A 309 -5.84 -1.95 -19.13
CA ALA A 309 -5.27 -2.64 -20.29
C ALA A 309 -3.73 -2.66 -20.30
N SER A 310 -3.06 -1.76 -19.56
CA SER A 310 -1.60 -1.79 -19.39
C SER A 310 -1.09 -3.01 -18.61
N GLY A 311 -1.95 -3.66 -17.82
CA GLY A 311 -1.59 -4.79 -16.97
C GLY A 311 -0.68 -4.44 -15.79
N LEU A 312 -0.42 -3.15 -15.52
CA LEU A 312 0.48 -2.71 -14.46
C LEU A 312 -0.15 -2.83 -13.06
N ALA A 313 0.63 -3.27 -12.08
CA ALA A 313 0.20 -3.28 -10.67
C ALA A 313 0.17 -1.87 -10.07
N THR A 314 1.06 -0.99 -10.53
CA THR A 314 1.28 0.37 -10.04
C THR A 314 1.26 1.35 -11.21
N PRO A 315 1.02 2.66 -10.97
CA PRO A 315 1.09 3.66 -12.04
C PRO A 315 2.43 3.66 -12.79
N PRO A 316 2.46 4.06 -14.07
CA PRO A 316 3.69 4.19 -14.84
C PRO A 316 4.75 5.01 -14.09
N GLY A 317 5.99 4.54 -14.12
CA GLY A 317 7.11 5.15 -13.38
C GLY A 317 7.31 4.62 -11.96
N ILE A 318 6.45 3.72 -11.48
CA ILE A 318 6.63 3.00 -10.22
C ILE A 318 6.73 1.50 -10.54
N ASP A 319 7.94 0.94 -10.51
CA ASP A 319 8.18 -0.46 -10.87
C ASP A 319 8.47 -1.32 -9.64
N LEU A 320 7.46 -2.08 -9.17
CA LEU A 320 7.67 -3.03 -8.10
C LEU A 320 8.63 -4.16 -8.52
N PRO A 321 9.50 -4.65 -7.62
CA PRO A 321 10.32 -5.82 -7.91
C PRO A 321 9.46 -6.99 -8.42
N PRO A 322 9.86 -7.67 -9.52
CA PRO A 322 8.98 -8.57 -10.26
C PRO A 322 8.56 -9.83 -9.48
N VAL A 323 9.24 -10.13 -8.38
CA VAL A 323 8.91 -11.24 -7.47
C VAL A 323 7.67 -10.97 -6.61
N TYR A 324 7.22 -9.71 -6.52
CA TYR A 324 6.16 -9.30 -5.62
C TYR A 324 4.82 -9.09 -6.33
N ALA A 325 3.74 -9.44 -5.62
CA ALA A 325 2.38 -9.00 -5.91
C ALA A 325 2.02 -7.86 -4.95
N LEU A 326 1.32 -6.85 -5.46
CA LEU A 326 0.83 -5.73 -4.66
C LEU A 326 -0.40 -6.16 -3.86
N GLY A 327 -0.38 -5.91 -2.56
CA GLY A 327 -1.50 -6.19 -1.67
C GLY A 327 -2.26 -4.93 -1.26
N ALA A 328 -1.53 -3.90 -0.84
CA ALA A 328 -2.13 -2.62 -0.47
C ALA A 328 -1.09 -1.50 -0.61
N THR A 329 -1.56 -0.27 -0.82
CA THR A 329 -0.71 0.92 -0.84
C THR A 329 -1.22 1.91 0.18
N PHE A 330 -0.32 2.48 0.97
CA PHE A 330 -0.62 3.65 1.79
C PHE A 330 -0.01 4.88 1.14
N TYR A 331 -0.83 5.89 0.90
CA TYR A 331 -0.39 7.22 0.50
C TYR A 331 -0.51 8.17 1.68
N HIS A 332 0.60 8.82 2.02
CA HIS A 332 0.60 9.82 3.07
C HIS A 332 -0.20 11.06 2.63
N ARG A 333 -1.07 11.58 3.50
CA ARG A 333 -1.73 12.87 3.25
C ARG A 333 -0.76 13.97 3.67
N ALA A 334 -0.18 14.70 2.72
CA ALA A 334 0.55 15.93 3.05
C ALA A 334 -0.40 16.84 3.86
N ALA A 335 0.07 17.35 5.01
CA ALA A 335 -0.71 18.32 5.76
C ALA A 335 -1.03 19.48 4.82
N SER A 336 -2.32 19.78 4.63
CA SER A 336 -2.73 20.99 3.92
C SER A 336 -2.06 22.17 4.61
N SER A 337 -1.26 22.94 3.87
CA SER A 337 -0.75 24.24 4.29
C SER A 337 -1.96 25.11 4.69
N GLY A 338 -2.24 25.17 5.99
CA GLY A 338 -3.46 25.76 6.53
C GLY A 338 -3.46 25.84 8.05
N ASP A 339 -2.80 24.90 8.73
CA ASP A 339 -2.54 24.98 10.16
C ASP A 339 -1.17 25.64 10.40
N ILE A 340 -1.11 26.96 10.16
CA ILE A 340 -0.07 27.81 10.75
C ILE A 340 -0.44 27.94 12.23
N GLU A 341 0.27 27.21 13.12
CA GLU A 341 0.26 27.58 14.53
C GLU A 341 0.77 29.03 14.67
N PRO A 342 0.00 29.94 15.30
CA PRO A 342 0.45 31.28 15.52
C PRO A 342 1.45 31.28 16.68
N GLY A 343 2.70 31.60 16.38
CA GLY A 343 3.61 32.18 17.36
C GLY A 343 4.86 31.35 17.67
N CYS A 344 5.95 31.69 16.98
CA CYS A 344 7.20 32.01 17.68
C CYS A 344 8.02 32.94 16.79
N ALA A 345 7.67 34.22 16.82
CA ALA A 345 8.58 35.29 16.42
C ALA A 345 9.22 35.83 17.71
N ALA A 346 10.50 35.53 17.89
CA ALA A 346 11.50 36.36 18.58
C ALA A 346 12.89 35.71 18.39
#